data_AF-A0A081A0F6-F1
#
_entry.id   AF-A0A081A0F6-F1
#
_cell.length_a   1.000
_cell.length_b   1.000
_cell.length_c   1.000
_cell.angle_alpha   90.00
_cell.angle_beta   90.00
_cell.angle_gamma   90.00
#
_symmetry.space_group_name_H-M   'P 1'
#
loop_
_entity.id
_entity.type
_entity.pdbx_description
1 polymer ?
#
loop_
_entity_poly.entity_id
_entity_poly.type
_entity_poly.pdbx_seq_one_letter_code
_entity_poly.pdbx_strand_id
1 'polypeptide(L)'
;MDTVTEANMAIAIALQGGLGFLHCNNSIEQQAEMVRAVKLYENGFIPEPKVLGPTNTVLDLDQLKVSGVPITEDGHPTGKLVGLVTSRDVDFIDDRSVALSTIMVPLEQLVVGTYPISLEEANKVLKEAKKGTLPIVDASGNLVSLMTRLDLLKHRDYPNAVRDPETHKLLVGAAVSVNEQAKPRIDALVAAGADVIALDARQGDSASQIELVKYIKQTYPSVEVVGGNIVTMKQLKNLLDAGVDGVRVGMGVGSVSTSQVVKAVGRAQLSAIYNTALLAKDYGVPVIADGGISSPGAAIKALSLGASVVMMGSSLAGTAEAPGDYFFQDGMRLKHYYGSGSHEYYRHGDPAHTAATASLVAVGVSGAVVDQGSVHKYLPYIQQSIRHGFQDLGVRSIPQLHTALYKGELRFERRTVSAQKEGGVHDLFTYSKQLYA
;
A
#
# COMPACT_ATOMS: atom_id res chain seq x y z
N MET A 1 -7.85 5.47 -1.91
CA MET A 1 -9.07 6.14 -1.38
C MET A 1 -9.01 6.08 0.14
N ASP A 2 -9.59 7.07 0.82
CA ASP A 2 -9.64 7.21 2.29
C ASP A 2 -10.48 6.13 3.00
N THR A 3 -11.30 5.39 2.26
CA THR A 3 -12.05 4.22 2.74
C THR A 3 -11.36 2.89 2.42
N VAL A 4 -10.12 2.90 1.92
CA VAL A 4 -9.40 1.68 1.51
C VAL A 4 -7.96 1.67 1.98
N THR A 5 -7.18 2.72 1.71
CA THR A 5 -5.71 2.63 1.79
C THR A 5 -5.12 3.73 2.66
N GLU A 6 -4.90 3.38 3.92
CA GLU A 6 -3.97 4.03 4.86
C GLU A 6 -2.77 3.11 5.12
N ALA A 7 -1.94 3.44 6.11
CA ALA A 7 -0.70 2.70 6.43
C ALA A 7 -0.92 1.18 6.60
N ASN A 8 -1.94 0.77 7.36
CA ASN A 8 -2.22 -0.66 7.63
C ASN A 8 -2.48 -1.46 6.34
N MET A 9 -3.35 -0.94 5.47
CA MET A 9 -3.63 -1.56 4.17
C MET A 9 -2.39 -1.56 3.27
N ALA A 10 -1.64 -0.44 3.22
CA ALA A 10 -0.45 -0.35 2.39
C ALA A 10 0.63 -1.38 2.82
N ILE A 11 0.85 -1.52 4.13
CA ILE A 11 1.72 -2.55 4.72
C ILE A 11 1.22 -3.95 4.34
N ALA A 12 -0.06 -4.24 4.57
CA ALA A 12 -0.63 -5.57 4.32
C ALA A 12 -0.53 -5.97 2.84
N ILE A 13 -0.82 -5.04 1.93
CA ILE A 13 -0.67 -5.26 0.48
C ILE A 13 0.81 -5.48 0.12
N ALA A 14 1.73 -4.66 0.63
CA ALA A 14 3.16 -4.81 0.36
C ALA A 14 3.69 -6.17 0.83
N LEU A 15 3.31 -6.61 2.03
CA LEU A 15 3.63 -7.94 2.55
C LEU A 15 3.10 -9.08 1.67
N GLN A 16 1.94 -8.90 1.04
CA GLN A 16 1.33 -9.88 0.15
C GLN A 16 1.84 -9.80 -1.31
N GLY A 17 2.83 -8.96 -1.60
CA GLY A 17 3.43 -8.86 -2.94
C GLY A 17 2.71 -7.90 -3.88
N GLY A 18 1.93 -6.95 -3.35
CA GLY A 18 1.36 -5.83 -4.11
C GLY A 18 1.94 -4.47 -3.71
N LEU A 19 1.33 -3.39 -4.19
CA LEU A 19 1.67 -2.01 -3.80
C LEU A 19 0.43 -1.25 -3.35
N GLY A 20 0.47 -0.61 -2.19
CA GLY A 20 -0.58 0.27 -1.69
C GLY A 20 -0.33 1.74 -2.06
N PHE A 21 -1.39 2.45 -2.49
CA PHE A 21 -1.36 3.90 -2.72
C PHE A 21 -2.12 4.66 -1.63
N LEU A 22 -1.39 5.34 -0.76
CA LEU A 22 -1.94 6.16 0.32
C LEU A 22 -2.75 7.33 -0.27
N HIS A 23 -3.98 7.53 0.23
CA HIS A 23 -4.84 8.63 -0.24
C HIS A 23 -4.34 10.01 0.20
N CYS A 24 -4.77 11.06 -0.50
CA CYS A 24 -4.45 12.46 -0.18
C CYS A 24 -5.63 13.25 0.41
N ASN A 25 -6.62 12.57 1.00
CA ASN A 25 -7.75 13.21 1.67
C ASN A 25 -7.43 13.49 3.15
N ASN A 26 -6.36 14.24 3.38
CA ASN A 26 -5.72 14.49 4.68
C ASN A 26 -4.69 15.62 4.52
N SER A 27 -4.08 16.08 5.60
CA SER A 27 -2.98 17.06 5.52
C SER A 27 -1.72 16.46 4.88
N ILE A 28 -0.78 17.31 4.45
CA ILE A 28 0.50 16.85 3.88
C ILE A 28 1.28 16.03 4.91
N GLU A 29 1.29 16.51 6.16
CA GLU A 29 2.02 15.93 7.29
C GLU A 29 1.43 14.56 7.66
N GLN A 30 0.10 14.44 7.69
CA GLN A 30 -0.57 13.17 7.95
C GLN A 30 -0.27 12.13 6.88
N GLN A 31 -0.24 12.51 5.60
CA GLN A 31 0.11 11.59 4.53
C GLN A 31 1.58 11.18 4.59
N ALA A 32 2.48 12.13 4.87
CA ALA A 32 3.91 11.85 5.06
C ALA A 32 4.17 10.94 6.27
N GLU A 33 3.39 11.07 7.34
CA GLU A 33 3.44 10.16 8.49
C GLU A 33 3.04 8.73 8.09
N MET A 34 1.98 8.58 7.28
CA MET A 34 1.60 7.27 6.77
C MET A 34 2.69 6.64 5.89
N VAL A 35 3.36 7.42 5.05
CA VAL A 35 4.52 6.94 4.28
C VAL A 35 5.61 6.44 5.24
N ARG A 36 5.99 7.26 6.23
CA ARG A 36 6.99 6.88 7.24
C ARG A 36 6.60 5.61 8.00
N ALA A 37 5.34 5.48 8.38
CA ALA A 37 4.82 4.29 9.05
C ALA A 37 4.99 3.02 8.20
N VAL A 38 4.75 3.09 6.88
CA VAL A 38 4.96 1.96 5.97
C VAL A 38 6.45 1.65 5.81
N LYS A 39 7.28 2.67 5.56
CA LYS A 39 8.73 2.49 5.35
C LYS A 39 9.45 1.99 6.61
N LEU A 40 8.96 2.35 7.80
CA LEU A 40 9.51 1.93 9.09
C LEU A 40 8.94 0.60 9.59
N TYR A 41 7.98 -0.01 8.88
CA TYR A 41 7.37 -1.26 9.34
C TYR A 41 8.35 -2.44 9.31
N GLU A 42 9.30 -2.47 8.38
CA GLU A 42 10.34 -3.50 8.23
C GLU A 42 11.64 -2.80 7.83
N ASN A 43 12.68 -2.84 8.68
CA ASN A 43 13.89 -2.03 8.45
C ASN A 43 15.18 -2.86 8.27
N GLY A 44 15.17 -4.16 8.57
CA GLY A 44 16.40 -4.94 8.72
C GLY A 44 17.23 -4.41 9.90
N PHE A 45 17.99 -3.33 9.66
CA PHE A 45 18.62 -2.48 10.68
C PHE A 45 17.79 -1.22 10.94
N ILE A 46 17.49 -0.95 12.20
CA ILE A 46 16.82 0.29 12.63
C ILE A 46 17.92 1.29 13.03
N PRO A 47 18.24 2.31 12.20
CA PRO A 47 19.37 3.22 12.44
C PRO A 47 19.16 4.16 13.64
N GLU A 48 17.91 4.53 13.94
CA GLU A 48 17.56 5.39 15.07
C GLU A 48 16.47 4.70 15.91
N PRO A 49 16.81 3.66 16.67
CA PRO A 49 15.83 3.00 17.51
C PRO A 49 15.38 3.95 18.62
N LYS A 50 14.13 3.78 19.08
CA LYS A 50 13.70 4.42 20.33
C LYS A 50 14.58 3.88 21.46
N VAL A 51 15.18 4.79 22.23
CA VAL A 51 16.01 4.48 23.39
C VAL A 51 15.50 5.23 24.62
N LEU A 52 15.94 4.80 25.79
CA LEU A 52 15.74 5.50 27.06
C LEU A 52 17.06 5.55 27.84
N GLY A 53 17.13 6.41 28.85
CA GLY A 53 18.25 6.49 29.77
C GLY A 53 18.05 5.59 31.01
N PRO A 54 19.11 5.38 31.83
CA PRO A 54 19.05 4.51 33.01
C PRO A 54 18.15 5.07 34.13
N THR A 55 17.91 6.39 34.12
CA THR A 55 17.09 7.13 35.08
C THR A 55 15.62 7.23 34.66
N ASN A 56 15.28 6.86 33.42
CA ASN A 56 13.89 6.72 33.02
C ASN A 56 13.20 5.62 33.81
N THR A 57 11.87 5.65 33.81
CA THR A 57 11.02 4.76 34.59
C THR A 57 10.32 3.73 33.72
N VAL A 58 9.72 2.72 34.35
CA VAL A 58 8.84 1.76 33.65
C VAL A 58 7.65 2.49 32.98
N LEU A 59 7.15 3.57 33.58
CA LEU A 59 6.09 4.39 32.98
C LEU A 59 6.53 5.03 31.65
N ASP A 60 7.78 5.48 31.54
CA ASP A 60 8.32 6.05 30.29
C ASP A 60 8.39 4.97 29.19
N LEU A 61 8.76 3.74 29.57
CA LEU A 61 8.81 2.60 28.66
C LEU A 61 7.41 2.24 28.12
N ASP A 62 6.39 2.20 28.99
CA ASP A 62 5.01 1.87 28.61
C ASP A 62 4.45 2.83 27.55
N GLN A 63 4.90 4.09 27.53
CA GLN A 63 4.51 5.08 26.54
C GLN A 63 5.08 4.81 25.14
N LEU A 64 6.24 4.14 25.04
CA LEU A 64 6.91 3.91 23.74
C LEU A 64 6.24 2.83 22.89
N LYS A 65 5.46 1.92 23.51
CA LYS A 65 4.73 0.81 22.88
C LYS A 65 5.61 -0.08 21.99
N VAL A 66 6.80 -0.43 22.47
CA VAL A 66 7.75 -1.31 21.77
C VAL A 66 8.17 -2.47 22.67
N SER A 67 8.48 -3.63 22.08
CA SER A 67 8.79 -4.85 22.84
C SER A 67 10.21 -4.91 23.42
N GLY A 68 11.10 -4.02 22.98
CA GLY A 68 12.48 -3.95 23.46
C GLY A 68 13.08 -2.58 23.18
N VAL A 69 13.72 -2.00 24.20
CA VAL A 69 14.29 -0.65 24.19
C VAL A 69 15.74 -0.71 24.66
N PRO A 70 16.71 -0.35 23.80
CA PRO A 70 18.09 -0.16 24.22
C PRO A 70 18.18 0.99 25.22
N ILE A 71 18.99 0.80 26.25
CA ILE A 71 19.26 1.83 27.26
C ILE A 71 20.64 2.42 26.97
N THR A 72 20.69 3.71 26.69
CA THR A 72 21.94 4.44 26.44
C THR A 72 22.24 5.38 27.60
N GLU A 73 23.52 5.62 27.89
CA GLU A 73 23.96 6.40 29.06
C GLU A 73 23.31 7.79 29.15
N ASP A 74 23.13 8.45 28.00
CA ASP A 74 22.56 9.79 27.84
C ASP A 74 21.10 9.78 27.35
N GLY A 75 20.51 8.61 27.08
CA GLY A 75 19.20 8.49 26.47
C GLY A 75 19.14 8.93 25.00
N HIS A 76 20.28 9.08 24.31
CA HIS A 76 20.35 9.42 22.88
C HIS A 76 20.49 8.15 22.01
N PRO A 77 19.88 8.08 20.81
CA PRO A 77 19.93 6.88 19.94
C PRO A 77 21.33 6.45 19.51
N THR A 78 22.30 7.38 19.54
CA THR A 78 23.71 7.16 19.22
C THR A 78 24.61 7.15 20.46
N GLY A 79 24.03 7.10 21.65
CA GLY A 79 24.75 7.10 22.92
C GLY A 79 25.39 5.74 23.23
N LYS A 80 26.23 5.73 24.27
CA LYS A 80 26.88 4.50 24.74
C LYS A 80 25.83 3.52 25.27
N LEU A 81 25.76 2.31 24.70
CA LEU A 81 24.82 1.28 25.12
C LEU A 81 25.22 0.76 26.50
N VAL A 82 24.30 0.78 27.46
CA VAL A 82 24.52 0.28 28.83
C VAL A 82 23.60 -0.89 29.20
N GLY A 83 22.53 -1.10 28.47
CA GLY A 83 21.60 -2.20 28.71
C GLY A 83 20.47 -2.29 27.71
N LEU A 84 19.54 -3.20 27.97
CA LEU A 84 18.33 -3.42 27.18
C LEU A 84 17.19 -3.79 28.13
N VAL A 85 16.03 -3.19 27.93
CA VAL A 85 14.80 -3.58 28.63
C VAL A 85 13.82 -4.15 27.60
N THR A 86 13.19 -5.27 27.93
CA THR A 86 12.12 -5.87 27.13
C THR A 86 10.82 -5.90 27.91
N SER A 87 9.69 -6.13 27.23
CA SER A 87 8.38 -6.22 27.91
C SER A 87 8.38 -7.24 29.05
N ARG A 88 9.07 -8.38 28.86
CA ARG A 88 9.16 -9.46 29.85
C ARG A 88 9.81 -9.05 31.16
N ASP A 89 10.69 -8.05 31.13
CA ASP A 89 11.41 -7.59 32.30
C ASP A 89 10.52 -6.71 33.19
N VAL A 90 9.44 -6.14 32.63
CA VAL A 90 8.55 -5.18 33.31
C VAL A 90 7.09 -5.63 33.42
N ASP A 91 6.69 -6.73 32.76
CA ASP A 91 5.29 -7.22 32.69
C ASP A 91 4.66 -7.39 34.09
N PHE A 92 5.45 -7.82 35.08
CA PHE A 92 5.00 -8.12 36.45
C PHE A 92 5.44 -7.11 37.51
N ILE A 93 5.87 -5.92 37.09
CA ILE A 93 6.24 -4.84 38.01
C ILE A 93 5.04 -3.93 38.20
N ASP A 94 4.45 -3.93 39.39
CA ASP A 94 3.28 -3.10 39.68
C ASP A 94 3.63 -1.61 39.80
N ASP A 95 4.76 -1.30 40.44
CA ASP A 95 5.23 0.08 40.60
C ASP A 95 5.92 0.59 39.33
N ARG A 96 5.20 1.44 38.59
CA ARG A 96 5.68 2.01 37.32
C ARG A 96 6.69 3.16 37.51
N SER A 97 6.98 3.58 38.75
CA SER A 97 7.98 4.62 39.05
C SER A 97 9.41 4.10 39.16
N VAL A 98 9.60 2.77 39.15
CA VAL A 98 10.92 2.14 39.27
C VAL A 98 11.83 2.53 38.10
N ALA A 99 13.08 2.86 38.40
CA ALA A 99 14.09 3.24 37.41
C ALA A 99 14.56 2.03 36.58
N LEU A 100 14.71 2.22 35.27
CA LEU A 100 15.07 1.17 34.32
C LEU A 100 16.45 0.56 34.60
N SER A 101 17.38 1.33 35.16
CA SER A 101 18.70 0.85 35.62
C SER A 101 18.64 -0.34 36.59
N THR A 102 17.55 -0.50 37.34
CA THR A 102 17.39 -1.59 38.31
C THR A 102 16.83 -2.88 37.69
N ILE A 103 16.27 -2.79 36.48
CA ILE A 103 15.52 -3.86 35.81
C ILE A 103 16.23 -4.34 34.53
N MET A 104 16.92 -3.42 33.83
CA MET A 104 17.52 -3.70 32.54
C MET A 104 18.50 -4.88 32.57
N VAL A 105 18.56 -5.61 31.46
CA VAL A 105 19.64 -6.57 31.25
C VAL A 105 20.92 -5.77 30.96
N PRO A 106 21.97 -5.92 31.79
CA PRO A 106 23.16 -5.09 31.67
C PRO A 106 24.01 -5.53 30.47
N LEU A 107 24.81 -4.61 29.93
CA LEU A 107 25.57 -4.80 28.69
C LEU A 107 26.40 -6.09 28.67
N GLU A 108 26.99 -6.49 29.79
CA GLU A 108 27.87 -7.67 29.87
C GLU A 108 27.12 -8.99 29.63
N GLN A 109 25.79 -8.98 29.75
CA GLN A 109 24.90 -10.13 29.50
C GLN A 109 24.19 -10.04 28.15
N LEU A 110 24.38 -8.93 27.41
CA LEU A 110 23.78 -8.74 26.10
C LEU A 110 24.63 -9.37 25.01
N VAL A 111 23.93 -9.99 24.05
CA VAL A 111 24.53 -10.28 22.76
C VAL A 111 24.37 -9.01 21.91
N VAL A 112 25.48 -8.49 21.42
CA VAL A 112 25.54 -7.31 20.54
C VAL A 112 26.24 -7.68 19.24
N GLY A 113 25.86 -7.03 18.15
CA GLY A 113 26.62 -7.03 16.89
C GLY A 113 27.61 -5.87 16.88
N THR A 114 28.75 -6.03 16.21
CA THR A 114 29.78 -4.97 16.10
C THR A 114 29.80 -4.43 14.69
N TYR A 115 29.69 -3.11 14.52
CA TYR A 115 29.78 -2.45 13.22
C TYR A 115 31.23 -2.38 12.72
N PRO A 116 31.50 -2.60 11.42
CA PRO A 116 30.56 -2.96 10.36
C PRO A 116 30.17 -4.45 10.40
N ILE A 117 28.88 -4.73 10.23
CA ILE A 117 28.32 -6.09 10.14
C ILE A 117 27.29 -6.13 9.01
N SER A 118 27.31 -7.16 8.18
CA SER A 118 26.29 -7.34 7.15
C SER A 118 24.96 -7.80 7.74
N LEU A 119 23.86 -7.58 7.01
CA LEU A 119 22.53 -8.04 7.45
C LEU A 119 22.50 -9.58 7.60
N GLU A 120 23.20 -10.31 6.73
CA GLU A 120 23.26 -11.77 6.78
C GLU A 120 23.98 -12.27 8.04
N GLU A 121 25.13 -11.68 8.37
CA GLU A 121 25.89 -12.00 9.59
C GLU A 121 25.09 -11.63 10.84
N ALA A 122 24.49 -10.45 10.88
CA ALA A 122 23.71 -10.01 12.01
C ALA A 122 22.45 -10.88 12.22
N ASN A 123 21.80 -11.30 11.12
CA ASN A 123 20.71 -12.28 11.16
C ASN A 123 21.17 -13.63 11.72
N LYS A 124 22.39 -14.08 11.41
CA LYS A 124 22.97 -15.31 11.97
C LYS A 124 23.18 -15.18 13.48
N VAL A 125 23.79 -14.08 13.93
CA VAL A 125 23.99 -13.79 15.36
C VAL A 125 22.66 -13.80 16.11
N LEU A 126 21.66 -13.09 15.60
CA LEU A 126 20.32 -13.02 16.23
C LEU A 126 19.63 -14.40 16.29
N LYS A 127 19.78 -15.23 15.24
CA LYS A 127 19.24 -16.61 15.21
C LYS A 127 19.92 -17.53 16.23
N GLU A 128 21.24 -17.44 16.35
CA GLU A 128 22.03 -18.23 17.31
C GLU A 128 21.76 -17.81 18.75
N ALA A 129 21.69 -16.50 19.01
CA ALA A 129 21.40 -15.93 20.32
C ALA A 129 19.97 -16.24 20.81
N LYS A 130 19.04 -16.51 19.88
CA LYS A 130 17.61 -16.75 20.14
C LYS A 130 16.97 -15.63 20.98
N LYS A 131 17.45 -14.39 20.81
CA LYS A 131 16.90 -13.20 21.47
C LYS A 131 15.87 -12.49 20.60
N GLY A 132 15.09 -11.61 21.21
CA GLY A 132 14.06 -10.82 20.51
C GLY A 132 14.65 -9.65 19.70
N THR A 133 15.78 -9.13 20.13
CA THR A 133 16.47 -7.99 19.53
C THR A 133 17.99 -8.21 19.55
N LEU A 134 18.70 -7.52 18.66
CA LEU A 134 20.16 -7.48 18.59
C LEU A 134 20.60 -6.02 18.41
N PRO A 135 21.12 -5.36 19.47
CA PRO A 135 21.75 -4.05 19.35
C PRO A 135 23.05 -4.17 18.56
N ILE A 136 23.33 -3.20 17.69
CA ILE A 136 24.57 -3.09 16.93
C ILE A 136 25.34 -1.89 17.45
N VAL A 137 26.59 -2.10 17.85
CA VAL A 137 27.44 -1.07 18.46
C VAL A 137 28.71 -0.83 17.64
N ASP A 138 29.27 0.37 17.73
CA ASP A 138 30.59 0.69 17.20
C ASP A 138 31.73 0.18 18.10
N ALA A 139 32.98 0.42 17.71
CA ALA A 139 34.16 0.03 18.49
C ALA A 139 34.27 0.73 19.87
N SER A 140 33.55 1.84 20.08
CA SER A 140 33.52 2.58 21.34
C SER A 140 32.35 2.15 22.24
N GLY A 141 31.49 1.24 21.76
CA GLY A 141 30.29 0.77 22.46
C GLY A 141 29.07 1.69 22.29
N ASN A 142 29.10 2.62 21.35
CA ASN A 142 27.94 3.45 21.03
C ASN A 142 26.95 2.69 20.18
N LEU A 143 25.65 2.87 20.43
CA LEU A 143 24.59 2.28 19.64
C LEU A 143 24.58 2.87 18.23
N VAL A 144 24.58 2.00 17.22
CA VAL A 144 24.54 2.36 15.80
C VAL A 144 23.18 1.98 15.20
N SER A 145 22.65 0.82 15.55
CA SER A 145 21.33 0.37 15.10
C SER A 145 20.76 -0.74 15.98
N LEU A 146 19.49 -1.09 15.75
CA LEU A 146 18.82 -2.22 16.39
C LEU A 146 18.23 -3.15 15.33
N MET A 147 18.40 -4.46 15.52
CA MET A 147 17.67 -5.46 14.75
C MET A 147 16.63 -6.18 15.60
N THR A 148 15.54 -6.62 14.98
CA THR A 148 14.48 -7.35 15.68
C THR A 148 14.23 -8.73 15.07
N ARG A 149 13.92 -9.71 15.91
CA ARG A 149 13.51 -11.05 15.48
C ARG A 149 12.17 -11.01 14.74
N LEU A 150 11.33 -10.02 15.02
CA LEU A 150 10.04 -9.85 14.34
C LEU A 150 10.24 -9.60 12.84
N ASP A 151 11.26 -8.84 12.45
CA ASP A 151 11.53 -8.58 11.04
C ASP A 151 12.03 -9.85 10.31
N LEU A 152 12.82 -10.69 10.98
CA LEU A 152 13.17 -12.02 10.48
C LEU A 152 11.96 -12.92 10.25
N LEU A 153 10.97 -12.86 11.16
CA LEU A 153 9.72 -13.62 11.00
C LEU A 153 8.89 -13.07 9.85
N LYS A 154 8.75 -11.75 9.71
CA LYS A 154 8.06 -11.13 8.58
C LYS A 154 8.67 -11.55 7.25
N HIS A 155 10.00 -11.55 7.13
CA HIS A 155 10.67 -12.00 5.91
C HIS A 155 10.39 -13.48 5.58
N ARG A 156 10.37 -14.35 6.59
CA ARG A 156 10.04 -15.77 6.42
C ARG A 156 8.58 -15.97 6.02
N ASP A 157 7.67 -15.28 6.71
CA ASP A 157 6.22 -15.46 6.57
C ASP A 157 5.69 -14.77 5.30
N TYR A 158 6.39 -13.75 4.82
CA TYR A 158 6.07 -12.98 3.61
C TYR A 158 7.24 -12.98 2.61
N PRO A 159 7.51 -14.12 1.96
CA PRO A 159 8.63 -14.26 1.03
C PRO A 159 8.45 -13.46 -0.27
N ASN A 160 7.20 -13.17 -0.65
CA ASN A 160 6.86 -12.42 -1.86
C ASN A 160 6.61 -10.93 -1.60
N ALA A 161 6.93 -10.40 -0.41
CA ALA A 161 6.65 -9.00 -0.11
C ALA A 161 7.43 -8.07 -1.05
N VAL A 162 6.81 -6.94 -1.40
CA VAL A 162 7.42 -5.91 -2.23
C VAL A 162 8.33 -5.04 -1.37
N ARG A 163 9.64 -5.24 -1.54
CA ARG A 163 10.69 -4.54 -0.80
C ARG A 163 11.66 -3.87 -1.76
N ASP A 164 12.24 -2.78 -1.28
CA ASP A 164 13.44 -2.22 -1.87
C ASP A 164 14.60 -3.23 -1.70
N PRO A 165 15.32 -3.62 -2.78
CA PRO A 165 16.37 -4.63 -2.69
C PRO A 165 17.57 -4.23 -1.84
N GLU A 166 17.85 -2.93 -1.69
CA GLU A 166 19.03 -2.41 -0.99
C GLU A 166 18.73 -2.16 0.49
N THR A 167 17.59 -1.53 0.77
CA THR A 167 17.20 -1.13 2.12
C THR A 167 16.32 -2.16 2.83
N HIS A 168 15.76 -3.13 2.09
CA HIS A 168 14.79 -4.13 2.55
C HIS A 168 13.48 -3.55 3.12
N LYS A 169 13.26 -2.23 3.01
CA LYS A 169 12.03 -1.58 3.42
C LYS A 169 10.91 -1.89 2.44
N LEU A 170 9.68 -1.97 2.94
CA LEU A 170 8.50 -2.13 2.09
C LEU A 170 8.39 -0.96 1.11
N LEU A 171 7.94 -1.24 -0.12
CA LEU A 171 7.63 -0.18 -1.08
C LEU A 171 6.23 0.40 -0.82
N VAL A 172 6.07 1.70 -1.05
CA VAL A 172 4.81 2.42 -0.86
C VAL A 172 4.58 3.46 -1.96
N GLY A 173 3.34 3.51 -2.44
CA GLY A 173 2.87 4.59 -3.30
C GLY A 173 2.06 5.63 -2.53
N ALA A 174 2.04 6.87 -3.02
CA ALA A 174 1.19 7.92 -2.49
C ALA A 174 0.45 8.65 -3.62
N ALA A 175 -0.83 8.87 -3.44
CA ALA A 175 -1.64 9.65 -4.35
C ALA A 175 -1.45 11.15 -4.09
N VAL A 176 -1.41 11.98 -5.14
CA VAL A 176 -1.37 13.44 -5.03
C VAL A 176 -2.40 14.03 -5.97
N SER A 177 -3.31 14.85 -5.43
CA SER A 177 -4.27 15.60 -6.25
C SER A 177 -3.56 16.65 -7.11
N VAL A 178 -4.00 16.80 -8.36
CA VAL A 178 -3.45 17.82 -9.28
C VAL A 178 -4.04 19.20 -8.95
N ASN A 179 -3.36 19.95 -8.08
CA ASN A 179 -3.71 21.31 -7.67
C ASN A 179 -2.45 22.11 -7.27
N GLU A 180 -2.63 23.34 -6.79
CA GLU A 180 -1.52 24.24 -6.42
C GLU A 180 -0.65 23.71 -5.26
N GLN A 181 -1.23 22.89 -4.37
CA GLN A 181 -0.54 22.26 -3.24
C GLN A 181 0.18 20.95 -3.63
N ALA A 182 0.15 20.56 -4.91
CA ALA A 182 0.74 19.29 -5.36
C ALA A 182 2.25 19.25 -5.15
N LYS A 183 3.00 20.31 -5.48
CA LYS A 183 4.47 20.32 -5.34
C LYS A 183 4.93 20.21 -3.87
N PRO A 184 4.47 21.07 -2.94
CA PRO A 184 4.83 20.92 -1.52
C PRO A 184 4.48 19.54 -0.95
N ARG A 185 3.35 18.96 -1.38
CA ARG A 185 2.94 17.61 -0.97
C ARG A 185 3.89 16.55 -1.53
N ILE A 186 4.26 16.62 -2.81
CA ILE A 186 5.24 15.72 -3.42
C ILE A 186 6.56 15.78 -2.66
N ASP A 187 7.08 16.97 -2.39
CA ASP A 187 8.37 17.17 -1.72
C ASP A 187 8.38 16.51 -0.34
N ALA A 188 7.30 16.69 0.44
CA ALA A 188 7.14 16.08 1.75
C ALA A 188 7.00 14.54 1.69
N LEU A 189 6.29 14.01 0.70
CA LEU A 189 6.12 12.57 0.52
C LEU A 189 7.42 11.88 0.09
N VAL A 190 8.17 12.51 -0.82
CA VAL A 190 9.48 12.00 -1.25
C VAL A 190 10.48 12.07 -0.09
N ALA A 191 10.49 13.16 0.68
CA ALA A 191 11.30 13.25 1.90
C ALA A 191 10.93 12.19 2.95
N ALA A 192 9.66 11.79 3.01
CA ALA A 192 9.18 10.70 3.86
C ALA A 192 9.56 9.29 3.34
N GLY A 193 10.02 9.19 2.09
CA GLY A 193 10.46 7.95 1.45
C GLY A 193 9.41 7.24 0.60
N ALA A 194 8.47 7.99 -0.01
CA ALA A 194 7.53 7.43 -0.98
C ALA A 194 8.28 6.99 -2.25
N ASP A 195 8.02 5.76 -2.71
CA ASP A 195 8.71 5.16 -3.86
C ASP A 195 7.99 5.47 -5.19
N VAL A 196 6.67 5.65 -5.14
CA VAL A 196 5.84 5.95 -6.31
C VAL A 196 4.85 7.07 -6.02
N ILE A 197 4.78 8.07 -6.89
CA ILE A 197 3.76 9.13 -6.84
C ILE A 197 2.70 8.88 -7.90
N ALA A 198 1.45 8.71 -7.49
CA ALA A 198 0.30 8.63 -8.40
C ALA A 198 -0.43 9.97 -8.46
N LEU A 199 -0.46 10.61 -9.63
CA LEU A 199 -1.21 11.85 -9.83
C LEU A 199 -2.70 11.53 -9.96
N ASP A 200 -3.47 11.85 -8.92
CA ASP A 200 -4.89 11.53 -8.83
C ASP A 200 -5.72 12.64 -9.47
N ALA A 201 -6.20 12.37 -10.69
CA ALA A 201 -7.15 13.22 -11.39
C ALA A 201 -8.22 12.35 -12.05
N ARG A 202 -9.45 12.86 -12.11
CA ARG A 202 -10.54 12.15 -12.82
C ARG A 202 -10.24 12.02 -14.32
N GLN A 203 -9.62 13.04 -14.90
CA GLN A 203 -9.15 13.10 -16.29
C GLN A 203 -7.74 13.71 -16.18
N GLY A 204 -6.71 12.91 -16.47
CA GLY A 204 -5.31 13.28 -16.25
C GLY A 204 -4.59 13.93 -17.42
N ASP A 205 -5.15 13.89 -18.62
CA ASP A 205 -4.65 14.58 -19.80
C ASP A 205 -4.94 16.08 -19.71
N SER A 206 -4.12 16.77 -18.92
CA SER A 206 -4.19 18.19 -18.63
C SER A 206 -2.79 18.79 -18.56
N ALA A 207 -2.66 20.07 -18.90
CA ALA A 207 -1.40 20.78 -18.80
C ALA A 207 -0.83 20.73 -17.37
N SER A 208 -1.67 20.89 -16.35
CA SER A 208 -1.26 20.85 -14.95
C SER A 208 -0.62 19.51 -14.56
N GLN A 209 -1.21 18.38 -14.98
CA GLN A 209 -0.63 17.07 -14.69
C GLN A 209 0.67 16.84 -15.46
N ILE A 210 0.73 17.22 -16.74
CA ILE A 210 1.94 17.12 -17.56
C ILE A 210 3.11 17.87 -16.91
N GLU A 211 2.87 19.08 -16.40
CA GLU A 211 3.89 19.86 -15.70
C GLU A 211 4.32 19.23 -14.37
N LEU A 212 3.41 18.57 -13.65
CA LEU A 212 3.77 17.82 -12.44
C LEU A 212 4.61 16.58 -12.75
N VAL A 213 4.30 15.85 -13.83
CA VAL A 213 5.12 14.71 -14.28
C VAL A 213 6.54 15.19 -14.57
N LYS A 214 6.70 16.23 -15.38
CA LYS A 214 8.01 16.81 -15.69
C LYS A 214 8.76 17.27 -14.44
N TYR A 215 8.05 17.92 -13.51
CA TYR A 215 8.61 18.35 -12.24
C TYR A 215 9.17 17.16 -11.43
N ILE A 216 8.38 16.09 -11.25
CA ILE A 216 8.83 14.89 -10.52
C ILE A 216 10.06 14.29 -11.20
N LYS A 217 10.03 14.08 -12.52
CA LYS A 217 11.18 13.48 -13.24
C LYS A 217 12.45 14.34 -13.18
N GLN A 218 12.31 15.67 -13.11
CA GLN A 218 13.46 16.59 -13.02
C GLN A 218 14.00 16.71 -11.60
N THR A 219 13.14 16.78 -10.59
CA THR A 219 13.52 17.05 -9.19
C THR A 219 13.83 15.76 -8.42
N TYR A 220 13.14 14.67 -8.72
CA TYR A 220 13.22 13.40 -7.99
C TYR A 220 13.33 12.21 -8.97
N PRO A 221 14.46 12.08 -9.70
CA PRO A 221 14.60 11.07 -10.76
C PRO A 221 14.53 9.63 -10.27
N SER A 222 14.75 9.38 -8.97
CA SER A 222 14.64 8.06 -8.33
C SER A 222 13.21 7.67 -7.97
N VAL A 223 12.24 8.58 -8.11
CA VAL A 223 10.84 8.35 -7.77
C VAL A 223 10.06 8.06 -9.04
N GLU A 224 9.30 6.96 -9.01
CA GLU A 224 8.45 6.55 -10.13
C GLU A 224 7.16 7.39 -10.15
N VAL A 225 6.70 7.80 -11.33
CA VAL A 225 5.45 8.57 -11.47
C VAL A 225 4.39 7.84 -12.28
N VAL A 226 3.22 7.68 -11.68
CA VAL A 226 2.02 7.16 -12.32
C VAL A 226 1.09 8.30 -12.69
N GLY A 227 0.88 8.50 -13.99
CA GLY A 227 -0.08 9.47 -14.52
C GLY A 227 -1.47 8.87 -14.72
N GLY A 228 -2.51 9.70 -14.65
CA GLY A 228 -3.89 9.28 -14.89
C GLY A 228 -4.94 10.19 -14.25
N ASN A 229 -6.22 9.84 -14.34
CA ASN A 229 -6.74 8.71 -15.08
C ASN A 229 -6.93 9.05 -16.57
N ILE A 230 -6.72 8.07 -17.43
CA ILE A 230 -6.93 8.17 -18.88
C ILE A 230 -7.80 7.02 -19.40
N VAL A 231 -8.40 7.19 -20.58
CA VAL A 231 -9.20 6.12 -21.24
C VAL A 231 -8.99 6.03 -22.75
N THR A 232 -8.12 6.86 -23.34
CA THR A 232 -7.86 6.89 -24.79
C THR A 232 -6.38 6.92 -25.12
N MET A 233 -6.02 6.50 -26.34
CA MET A 233 -4.64 6.53 -26.82
C MET A 233 -4.08 7.95 -26.93
N LYS A 234 -4.90 8.95 -27.28
CA LYS A 234 -4.48 10.35 -27.35
C LYS A 234 -4.02 10.86 -25.98
N GLN A 235 -4.84 10.62 -24.96
CA GLN A 235 -4.53 11.00 -23.58
C GLN A 235 -3.26 10.28 -23.10
N LEU A 236 -3.14 8.99 -23.42
CA LEU A 236 -1.94 8.20 -23.13
C LEU A 236 -0.69 8.82 -23.78
N LYS A 237 -0.74 9.14 -25.08
CA LYS A 237 0.40 9.70 -25.81
C LYS A 237 0.94 10.97 -25.14
N ASN A 238 0.05 11.86 -24.70
CA ASN A 238 0.46 13.09 -24.02
C ASN A 238 1.18 12.83 -22.69
N LEU A 239 0.72 11.85 -21.91
CA LEU A 239 1.38 11.47 -20.65
C LEU A 239 2.70 10.73 -20.90
N LEU A 240 2.77 9.86 -21.91
CA LEU A 240 4.01 9.20 -22.33
C LEU A 240 5.07 10.23 -22.74
N ASP A 241 4.68 11.24 -23.53
CA ASP A 241 5.58 12.33 -23.95
C ASP A 241 6.04 13.21 -22.78
N ALA A 242 5.25 13.26 -21.70
CA ALA A 242 5.64 13.93 -20.47
C ALA A 242 6.66 13.14 -19.63
N GLY A 243 6.79 11.82 -19.88
CA GLY A 243 7.74 10.95 -19.18
C GLY A 243 7.15 10.20 -17.99
N VAL A 244 5.89 9.77 -18.06
CA VAL A 244 5.31 8.88 -17.03
C VAL A 244 5.95 7.50 -17.04
N ASP A 245 6.15 6.91 -15.86
CA ASP A 245 6.68 5.56 -15.70
C ASP A 245 5.57 4.50 -15.62
N GLY A 246 4.33 4.92 -15.35
CA GLY A 246 3.14 4.06 -15.36
C GLY A 246 1.88 4.87 -15.66
N VAL A 247 0.83 4.19 -16.11
CA VAL A 247 -0.46 4.87 -16.40
C VAL A 247 -1.65 4.19 -15.74
N ARG A 248 -2.52 5.01 -15.15
CA ARG A 248 -3.77 4.57 -14.53
C ARG A 248 -4.94 4.75 -15.50
N VAL A 249 -5.56 3.63 -15.87
CA VAL A 249 -6.59 3.56 -16.91
C VAL A 249 -7.95 3.24 -16.30
N GLY A 250 -8.90 4.16 -16.51
CA GLY A 250 -10.30 3.97 -16.12
C GLY A 250 -11.00 5.28 -15.75
N MET A 251 -12.20 5.50 -16.28
CA MET A 251 -12.98 6.71 -16.00
C MET A 251 -14.48 6.39 -15.96
N GLY A 252 -15.07 6.59 -14.78
CA GLY A 252 -16.49 6.36 -14.53
C GLY A 252 -16.92 4.90 -14.45
N VAL A 253 -15.98 3.97 -14.19
CA VAL A 253 -16.23 2.52 -14.09
C VAL A 253 -16.07 1.97 -12.68
N GLY A 254 -15.65 2.80 -11.72
CA GLY A 254 -15.59 2.44 -10.31
C GLY A 254 -17.00 2.26 -9.74
N SER A 255 -17.16 1.35 -8.78
CA SER A 255 -18.48 0.98 -8.23
C SER A 255 -19.23 2.14 -7.55
N VAL A 256 -18.52 3.18 -7.14
CA VAL A 256 -19.08 4.40 -6.52
C VAL A 256 -19.00 5.63 -7.42
N SER A 257 -18.64 5.46 -8.71
CA SER A 257 -18.54 6.57 -9.64
C SER A 257 -19.83 6.76 -10.44
N THR A 258 -20.31 7.99 -10.54
CA THR A 258 -21.47 8.36 -11.39
C THR A 258 -21.05 9.26 -12.56
N SER A 259 -19.74 9.37 -12.83
CA SER A 259 -19.20 10.32 -13.81
C SER A 259 -19.77 10.13 -15.23
N GLN A 260 -20.00 8.88 -15.67
CA GLN A 260 -20.59 8.62 -16.98
C GLN A 260 -22.04 9.09 -17.07
N VAL A 261 -22.80 9.01 -15.97
CA VAL A 261 -24.21 9.43 -15.92
C VAL A 261 -24.30 10.95 -15.80
N VAL A 262 -23.52 11.55 -14.89
CA VAL A 262 -23.61 12.98 -14.57
C VAL A 262 -22.93 13.85 -15.62
N LYS A 263 -21.80 13.40 -16.16
CA LYS A 263 -20.97 14.21 -17.08
C LYS A 263 -20.96 13.69 -18.52
N ALA A 264 -21.61 12.55 -18.80
CA ALA A 264 -21.57 11.90 -20.12
C ALA A 264 -20.14 11.56 -20.62
N VAL A 265 -19.16 11.47 -19.72
CA VAL A 265 -17.76 11.21 -20.06
C VAL A 265 -17.24 9.98 -19.28
N GLY A 266 -16.69 9.05 -20.04
CA GLY A 266 -16.02 7.85 -19.56
C GLY A 266 -15.83 6.87 -20.71
N ARG A 267 -15.45 5.62 -20.39
CA ARG A 267 -15.31 4.57 -21.40
C ARG A 267 -15.52 3.20 -20.77
N ALA A 268 -16.00 2.24 -21.56
CA ALA A 268 -16.05 0.83 -21.13
C ALA A 268 -14.64 0.35 -20.78
N GLN A 269 -14.48 -0.23 -19.58
CA GLN A 269 -13.17 -0.43 -18.96
C GLN A 269 -12.24 -1.33 -19.77
N LEU A 270 -12.72 -2.49 -20.20
CA LEU A 270 -11.91 -3.44 -20.98
C LEU A 270 -11.48 -2.84 -22.33
N SER A 271 -12.34 -2.04 -22.97
CA SER A 271 -11.97 -1.33 -24.20
C SER A 271 -10.95 -0.23 -23.93
N ALA A 272 -11.07 0.50 -22.82
CA ALA A 272 -10.08 1.50 -22.43
C ALA A 272 -8.70 0.83 -22.26
N ILE A 273 -8.62 -0.21 -21.42
CA ILE A 273 -7.41 -0.99 -21.15
C ILE A 273 -6.78 -1.49 -22.44
N TYR A 274 -7.54 -2.22 -23.27
CA TYR A 274 -7.01 -2.81 -24.51
C TYR A 274 -6.41 -1.75 -25.43
N ASN A 275 -7.15 -0.65 -25.68
CA ASN A 275 -6.68 0.39 -26.57
C ASN A 275 -5.46 1.12 -26.03
N THR A 276 -5.39 1.38 -24.72
CA THR A 276 -4.21 2.00 -24.11
C THR A 276 -3.01 1.06 -24.09
N ALA A 277 -3.21 -0.23 -23.80
CA ALA A 277 -2.14 -1.22 -23.75
C ALA A 277 -1.47 -1.44 -25.11
N LEU A 278 -2.24 -1.36 -26.21
CA LEU A 278 -1.70 -1.44 -27.57
C LEU A 278 -0.63 -0.38 -27.87
N LEU A 279 -0.76 0.83 -27.31
CA LEU A 279 0.22 1.90 -27.46
C LEU A 279 1.28 1.84 -26.35
N ALA A 280 0.89 1.59 -25.11
CA ALA A 280 1.79 1.60 -23.96
C ALA A 280 2.94 0.59 -24.08
N LYS A 281 2.69 -0.57 -24.72
CA LYS A 281 3.70 -1.61 -24.95
C LYS A 281 4.89 -1.10 -25.77
N ASP A 282 4.67 -0.20 -26.72
CA ASP A 282 5.73 0.31 -27.60
C ASP A 282 6.68 1.26 -26.85
N TYR A 283 6.23 1.73 -25.67
CA TYR A 283 6.99 2.59 -24.76
C TYR A 283 7.53 1.83 -23.54
N GLY A 284 7.17 0.55 -23.38
CA GLY A 284 7.52 -0.22 -22.18
C GLY A 284 6.82 0.26 -20.90
N VAL A 285 5.74 1.05 -21.00
CA VAL A 285 5.06 1.64 -19.85
C VAL A 285 3.90 0.73 -19.37
N PRO A 286 3.88 0.30 -18.10
CA PRO A 286 2.83 -0.55 -17.56
C PRO A 286 1.48 0.16 -17.44
N VAL A 287 0.41 -0.62 -17.69
CA VAL A 287 -0.99 -0.16 -17.57
C VAL A 287 -1.61 -0.70 -16.28
N ILE A 288 -2.10 0.21 -15.44
CA ILE A 288 -2.90 -0.10 -14.25
C ILE A 288 -4.38 -0.05 -14.61
N ALA A 289 -5.06 -1.19 -14.55
CA ALA A 289 -6.51 -1.26 -14.75
C ALA A 289 -7.25 -0.85 -13.46
N ASP A 290 -7.85 0.33 -13.45
CA ASP A 290 -8.52 0.90 -12.28
C ASP A 290 -10.05 0.98 -12.44
N GLY A 291 -10.75 0.30 -11.54
CA GLY A 291 -12.21 0.26 -11.47
C GLY A 291 -12.84 -0.95 -12.17
N GLY A 292 -13.99 -1.37 -11.67
CA GLY A 292 -14.73 -2.54 -12.17
C GLY A 292 -14.13 -3.91 -11.80
N ILE A 293 -13.07 -3.95 -10.98
CA ILE A 293 -12.41 -5.20 -10.54
C ILE A 293 -13.07 -5.72 -9.26
N SER A 294 -14.20 -6.43 -9.42
CA SER A 294 -15.00 -6.98 -8.31
C SER A 294 -14.80 -8.48 -8.06
N SER A 295 -13.99 -9.15 -8.88
CA SER A 295 -13.75 -10.60 -8.78
C SER A 295 -12.42 -11.00 -9.43
N PRO A 296 -11.85 -12.18 -9.11
CA PRO A 296 -10.71 -12.73 -9.83
C PRO A 296 -10.94 -12.80 -11.35
N GLY A 297 -12.15 -13.17 -11.79
CA GLY A 297 -12.50 -13.22 -13.20
C GLY A 297 -12.44 -11.86 -13.89
N ALA A 298 -12.78 -10.77 -13.19
CA ALA A 298 -12.60 -9.41 -13.72
C ALA A 298 -11.12 -9.04 -13.82
N ALA A 299 -10.32 -9.42 -12.82
CA ALA A 299 -8.87 -9.20 -12.85
C ALA A 299 -8.20 -9.96 -14.01
N ILE A 300 -8.51 -11.25 -14.19
CA ILE A 300 -8.00 -12.06 -15.30
C ILE A 300 -8.32 -11.39 -16.63
N LYS A 301 -9.58 -10.97 -16.87
CA LYS A 301 -9.98 -10.28 -18.11
C LYS A 301 -9.19 -8.99 -18.36
N ALA A 302 -8.94 -8.20 -17.32
CA ALA A 302 -8.16 -6.97 -17.44
C ALA A 302 -6.71 -7.27 -17.81
N LEU A 303 -6.08 -8.24 -17.13
CA LEU A 303 -4.71 -8.69 -17.43
C LEU A 303 -4.59 -9.29 -18.84
N SER A 304 -5.57 -10.11 -19.25
CA SER A 304 -5.66 -10.72 -20.58
C SER A 304 -5.82 -9.70 -21.71
N LEU A 305 -6.22 -8.47 -21.40
CA LEU A 305 -6.37 -7.37 -22.37
C LEU A 305 -5.24 -6.35 -22.30
N GLY A 306 -4.12 -6.69 -21.66
CA GLY A 306 -2.89 -5.90 -21.70
C GLY A 306 -2.64 -5.03 -20.48
N ALA A 307 -3.47 -5.09 -19.43
CA ALA A 307 -3.10 -4.50 -18.15
C ALA A 307 -1.90 -5.25 -17.54
N SER A 308 -0.99 -4.52 -16.91
CA SER A 308 0.15 -5.09 -16.17
C SER A 308 -0.26 -5.40 -14.73
N VAL A 309 -1.12 -4.57 -14.15
CA VAL A 309 -1.63 -4.73 -12.78
C VAL A 309 -3.09 -4.25 -12.71
N VAL A 310 -3.80 -4.66 -11.65
CA VAL A 310 -5.18 -4.24 -11.39
C VAL A 310 -5.25 -3.46 -10.08
N MET A 311 -5.96 -2.34 -10.09
CA MET A 311 -6.24 -1.55 -8.89
C MET A 311 -7.64 -1.91 -8.36
N MET A 312 -7.70 -2.22 -7.07
CA MET A 312 -8.91 -2.69 -6.39
C MET A 312 -9.37 -1.67 -5.34
N GLY A 313 -10.67 -1.38 -5.34
CA GLY A 313 -11.29 -0.44 -4.39
C GLY A 313 -12.27 -1.16 -3.47
N SER A 314 -13.53 -1.26 -3.89
CA SER A 314 -14.63 -1.84 -3.10
C SER A 314 -14.37 -3.25 -2.57
N SER A 315 -13.65 -4.09 -3.32
CA SER A 315 -13.29 -5.44 -2.91
C SER A 315 -12.31 -5.49 -1.73
N LEU A 316 -11.58 -4.40 -1.46
CA LEU A 316 -10.67 -4.26 -0.32
C LEU A 316 -11.28 -3.39 0.80
N ALA A 317 -12.25 -2.53 0.49
CA ALA A 317 -12.85 -1.59 1.45
C ALA A 317 -13.51 -2.28 2.67
N GLY A 318 -13.99 -3.52 2.51
CA GLY A 318 -14.62 -4.29 3.59
C GLY A 318 -13.64 -5.07 4.46
N THR A 319 -12.34 -4.96 4.23
CA THR A 319 -11.34 -5.76 4.95
C THR A 319 -10.96 -5.14 6.29
N ALA A 320 -10.37 -5.96 7.17
CA ALA A 320 -9.94 -5.53 8.50
C ALA A 320 -8.91 -4.39 8.44
N GLU A 321 -8.00 -4.43 7.47
CA GLU A 321 -6.91 -3.48 7.29
C GLU A 321 -7.33 -2.18 6.59
N ALA A 322 -8.51 -2.16 5.96
CA ALA A 322 -9.09 -0.92 5.44
C ALA A 322 -9.47 0.02 6.60
N PRO A 323 -9.31 1.33 6.46
CA PRO A 323 -9.65 2.30 7.50
C PRO A 323 -11.16 2.34 7.80
N GLY A 324 -11.49 2.91 8.96
CA GLY A 324 -12.86 3.06 9.45
C GLY A 324 -13.37 1.88 10.28
N ASP A 325 -14.42 2.15 11.05
CA ASP A 325 -15.05 1.19 11.94
C ASP A 325 -16.10 0.34 11.23
N TYR A 326 -16.29 -0.87 11.75
CA TYR A 326 -17.40 -1.72 11.35
C TYR A 326 -18.69 -1.27 12.02
N PHE A 327 -19.80 -1.37 11.29
CA PHE A 327 -21.14 -1.22 11.82
C PHE A 327 -22.05 -2.38 11.38
N PHE A 328 -23.21 -2.50 12.01
CA PHE A 328 -24.19 -3.53 11.67
C PHE A 328 -25.44 -2.91 11.06
N GLN A 329 -25.90 -3.50 9.96
CA GLN A 329 -27.17 -3.15 9.33
C GLN A 329 -27.81 -4.43 8.77
N ASP A 330 -29.09 -4.64 9.04
CA ASP A 330 -29.86 -5.80 8.55
C ASP A 330 -29.18 -7.15 8.88
N GLY A 331 -28.54 -7.24 10.05
CA GLY A 331 -27.81 -8.43 10.51
C GLY A 331 -26.46 -8.67 9.81
N MET A 332 -26.04 -7.78 8.90
CA MET A 332 -24.75 -7.85 8.22
C MET A 332 -23.74 -6.89 8.85
N ARG A 333 -22.48 -7.33 8.96
CA ARG A 333 -21.35 -6.49 9.37
C ARG A 333 -20.77 -5.79 8.14
N LEU A 334 -20.73 -4.46 8.18
CA LEU A 334 -20.42 -3.60 7.04
C LEU A 334 -19.33 -2.57 7.37
N LYS A 335 -18.69 -2.01 6.34
CA LYS A 335 -17.87 -0.79 6.40
C LYS A 335 -18.37 0.26 5.42
N HIS A 336 -18.21 1.54 5.77
CA HIS A 336 -18.52 2.65 4.87
C HIS A 336 -17.56 2.67 3.69
N TYR A 337 -18.10 2.93 2.50
CA TYR A 337 -17.32 3.04 1.27
C TYR A 337 -17.90 4.12 0.36
N TYR A 338 -17.08 5.07 -0.03
CA TYR A 338 -17.49 6.20 -0.85
C TYR A 338 -16.39 6.64 -1.81
N GLY A 339 -16.78 7.27 -2.92
CA GLY A 339 -15.83 7.73 -3.94
C GLY A 339 -15.29 9.14 -3.67
N SER A 340 -14.09 9.45 -4.19
CA SER A 340 -13.39 10.74 -4.06
C SER A 340 -14.06 11.96 -4.70
N GLY A 341 -15.33 11.84 -5.09
CA GLY A 341 -16.17 12.93 -5.61
C GLY A 341 -17.59 12.89 -5.06
N SER A 342 -17.78 12.21 -3.93
CA SER A 342 -19.02 12.17 -3.16
C SER A 342 -19.05 13.31 -2.14
N HIS A 343 -20.24 13.63 -1.61
CA HIS A 343 -20.35 14.60 -0.52
C HIS A 343 -19.58 14.16 0.74
N GLU A 344 -19.54 12.87 1.04
CA GLU A 344 -18.85 12.39 2.25
C GLU A 344 -17.34 12.55 2.17
N TYR A 345 -16.76 12.33 0.99
CA TYR A 345 -15.35 12.60 0.76
C TYR A 345 -14.99 14.05 1.10
N TYR A 346 -15.82 15.00 0.65
CA TYR A 346 -15.57 16.41 0.92
C TYR A 346 -15.74 16.78 2.39
N ARG A 347 -16.64 16.12 3.14
CA ARG A 347 -16.82 16.37 4.58
C ARG A 347 -15.66 15.86 5.44
N HIS A 348 -15.04 14.75 5.05
CA HIS A 348 -13.95 14.11 5.80
C HIS A 348 -12.55 14.57 5.37
N GLY A 349 -12.46 15.35 4.30
CA GLY A 349 -11.20 15.88 3.80
C GLY A 349 -10.64 17.03 4.62
N ASP A 350 -9.43 17.45 4.24
CA ASP A 350 -8.81 18.68 4.76
C ASP A 350 -9.82 19.85 4.70
N PRO A 351 -9.98 20.66 5.77
CA PRO A 351 -10.83 21.84 5.77
C PRO A 351 -10.62 22.77 4.56
N ALA A 352 -9.41 22.84 4.00
CA ALA A 352 -9.13 23.59 2.77
C ALA A 352 -9.93 23.08 1.55
N HIS A 353 -10.30 21.79 1.51
CA HIS A 353 -11.20 21.20 0.51
C HIS A 353 -12.69 21.47 0.82
N THR A 354 -13.08 21.66 2.08
CA THR A 354 -14.49 21.92 2.46
C THR A 354 -14.98 23.32 2.09
N ALA A 355 -14.14 24.35 2.07
CA ALA A 355 -14.58 25.74 1.82
C ALA A 355 -15.10 25.99 0.37
N ALA A 356 -14.79 25.10 -0.58
CA ALA A 356 -15.23 25.18 -1.97
C ALA A 356 -16.57 24.46 -2.27
N THR A 357 -17.24 23.91 -1.26
CA THR A 357 -18.29 22.88 -1.43
C THR A 357 -19.70 23.38 -1.79
N ALA A 358 -19.98 24.67 -1.74
CA ALA A 358 -21.34 25.19 -1.98
C ALA A 358 -21.85 25.01 -3.43
N SER A 359 -20.99 24.73 -4.41
CA SER A 359 -21.37 24.57 -5.83
C SER A 359 -20.90 23.26 -6.49
N LEU A 360 -20.37 22.31 -5.72
CA LEU A 360 -19.78 21.10 -6.28
C LEU A 360 -20.85 20.08 -6.71
N VAL A 361 -20.93 19.85 -8.02
CA VAL A 361 -21.67 18.72 -8.60
C VAL A 361 -20.97 17.42 -8.21
N ALA A 362 -21.57 16.66 -7.29
CA ALA A 362 -21.08 15.35 -6.88
C ALA A 362 -21.14 14.36 -8.06
N VAL A 363 -20.06 13.60 -8.24
CA VAL A 363 -19.95 12.54 -9.27
C VAL A 363 -19.47 11.21 -8.69
N GLY A 364 -19.66 11.07 -7.38
CA GLY A 364 -19.53 9.83 -6.66
C GLY A 364 -20.66 9.68 -5.65
N VAL A 365 -20.91 8.44 -5.24
CA VAL A 365 -21.88 8.10 -4.21
C VAL A 365 -21.18 7.56 -2.97
N SER A 366 -21.95 7.48 -1.89
CA SER A 366 -21.56 6.86 -0.64
C SER A 366 -22.46 5.66 -0.37
N GLY A 367 -21.89 4.62 0.20
CA GLY A 367 -22.61 3.41 0.56
C GLY A 367 -21.82 2.59 1.57
N ALA A 368 -22.08 1.28 1.57
CA ALA A 368 -21.41 0.34 2.46
C ALA A 368 -21.05 -0.94 1.71
N VAL A 369 -20.00 -1.61 2.19
CA VAL A 369 -19.54 -2.90 1.69
C VAL A 369 -19.55 -3.92 2.81
N VAL A 370 -19.78 -5.19 2.45
CA VAL A 370 -19.80 -6.30 3.40
C VAL A 370 -18.38 -6.62 3.86
N ASP A 371 -18.25 -6.97 5.13
CA ASP A 371 -16.99 -7.48 5.70
C ASP A 371 -16.37 -8.60 4.83
N GLN A 372 -15.09 -8.46 4.51
CA GLN A 372 -14.30 -9.42 3.75
C GLN A 372 -13.21 -10.09 4.61
N GLY A 373 -13.20 -9.85 5.93
CA GLY A 373 -12.13 -10.33 6.81
C GLY A 373 -10.78 -9.70 6.47
N SER A 374 -9.68 -10.42 6.70
CA SER A 374 -8.33 -9.88 6.51
C SER A 374 -7.83 -10.01 5.07
N VAL A 375 -7.16 -8.96 4.60
CA VAL A 375 -6.37 -8.93 3.35
C VAL A 375 -5.37 -10.10 3.29
N HIS A 376 -4.83 -10.53 4.43
CA HIS A 376 -3.87 -11.62 4.51
C HIS A 376 -4.44 -12.99 4.10
N LYS A 377 -5.76 -13.15 4.08
CA LYS A 377 -6.44 -14.32 3.51
C LYS A 377 -6.99 -14.03 2.11
N TYR A 378 -7.56 -12.83 1.94
CA TYR A 378 -8.25 -12.45 0.72
C TYR A 378 -7.30 -12.34 -0.49
N LEU A 379 -6.14 -11.71 -0.35
CA LEU A 379 -5.19 -11.58 -1.47
C LEU A 379 -4.60 -12.93 -1.93
N PRO A 380 -4.17 -13.84 -1.05
CA PRO A 380 -3.77 -15.19 -1.47
C PRO A 380 -4.86 -15.92 -2.25
N TYR A 381 -6.14 -15.78 -1.87
CA TYR A 381 -7.27 -16.31 -2.63
C TYR A 381 -7.36 -15.70 -4.04
N ILE A 382 -7.26 -14.38 -4.17
CA ILE A 382 -7.28 -13.70 -5.48
C ILE A 382 -6.09 -14.16 -6.34
N GLN A 383 -4.89 -14.17 -5.78
CA GLN A 383 -3.67 -14.60 -6.46
C GLN A 383 -3.78 -16.05 -6.96
N GLN A 384 -4.25 -16.97 -6.12
CA GLN A 384 -4.41 -18.35 -6.50
C GLN A 384 -5.48 -18.52 -7.59
N SER A 385 -6.58 -17.78 -7.48
CA SER A 385 -7.63 -17.77 -8.51
C SER A 385 -7.11 -17.28 -9.86
N ILE A 386 -6.25 -16.26 -9.87
CA ILE A 386 -5.60 -15.77 -11.09
C ILE A 386 -4.65 -16.82 -11.66
N ARG A 387 -3.85 -17.49 -10.82
CA ARG A 387 -2.95 -18.58 -11.26
C ARG A 387 -3.72 -19.74 -11.90
N HIS A 388 -4.83 -20.17 -11.31
CA HIS A 388 -5.72 -21.18 -11.92
C HIS A 388 -6.30 -20.67 -13.24
N GLY A 389 -6.77 -19.41 -13.29
CA GLY A 389 -7.21 -18.81 -14.54
C GLY A 389 -6.14 -18.82 -15.63
N PHE A 390 -4.88 -18.57 -15.27
CA PHE A 390 -3.76 -18.60 -16.21
C PHE A 390 -3.44 -20.03 -16.68
N GLN A 391 -3.58 -21.03 -15.79
CA GLN A 391 -3.48 -22.44 -16.15
C GLN A 391 -4.53 -22.82 -17.18
N ASP A 392 -5.79 -22.42 -16.99
CA ASP A 392 -6.90 -22.70 -17.92
C ASP A 392 -6.71 -21.98 -19.27
N LEU A 393 -6.11 -20.79 -19.25
CA LEU A 393 -5.72 -20.04 -20.46
C LEU A 393 -4.46 -20.61 -21.14
N GLY A 394 -3.74 -21.54 -20.51
CA GLY A 394 -2.52 -22.15 -21.03
C GLY A 394 -1.27 -21.26 -20.97
N VAL A 395 -1.21 -20.28 -20.05
CA VAL A 395 -0.09 -19.33 -19.90
C VAL A 395 0.52 -19.38 -18.50
N ARG A 396 1.82 -19.11 -18.36
CA ARG A 396 2.53 -19.21 -17.07
C ARG A 396 2.87 -17.87 -16.42
N SER A 397 2.71 -16.76 -17.14
CA SER A 397 3.05 -15.42 -16.64
C SER A 397 2.32 -14.32 -17.39
N ILE A 398 2.26 -13.12 -16.81
CA ILE A 398 1.69 -11.93 -17.45
C ILE A 398 2.42 -11.60 -18.78
N PRO A 399 3.76 -11.61 -18.87
CA PRO A 399 4.45 -11.42 -20.15
C PRO A 399 4.07 -12.44 -21.23
N GLN A 400 3.91 -13.71 -20.86
CA GLN A 400 3.43 -14.73 -21.79
C GLN A 400 1.98 -14.47 -22.22
N LEU A 401 1.11 -14.07 -21.30
CA LEU A 401 -0.27 -13.71 -21.59
C LEU A 401 -0.36 -12.54 -22.60
N HIS A 402 0.44 -11.49 -22.40
CA HIS A 402 0.50 -10.36 -23.33
C HIS A 402 1.08 -10.75 -24.69
N THR A 403 2.11 -11.60 -24.72
CA THR A 403 2.67 -12.13 -25.98
C THR A 403 1.61 -12.90 -26.77
N ALA A 404 0.88 -13.81 -26.11
CA ALA A 404 -0.20 -14.58 -26.73
C ALA A 404 -1.36 -13.69 -27.21
N LEU A 405 -1.70 -12.64 -26.45
CA LEU A 405 -2.67 -11.62 -26.87
C LEU A 405 -2.23 -10.93 -28.17
N TYR A 406 -1.01 -10.40 -28.24
CA TYR A 406 -0.55 -9.62 -29.39
C TYR A 406 -0.27 -10.47 -30.63
N LYS A 407 0.03 -11.76 -30.47
CA LYS A 407 0.12 -12.73 -31.57
C LYS A 407 -1.25 -13.23 -32.07
N GLY A 408 -2.33 -12.93 -31.35
CA GLY A 408 -3.67 -13.43 -31.68
C GLY A 408 -3.91 -14.91 -31.35
N GLU A 409 -3.01 -15.51 -30.58
CA GLU A 409 -3.09 -16.88 -30.07
C GLU A 409 -4.16 -16.99 -28.97
N LEU A 410 -4.27 -15.96 -28.13
CA LEU A 410 -5.32 -15.87 -27.13
C LEU A 410 -6.68 -15.57 -27.80
N ARG A 411 -7.66 -16.42 -27.56
CA ARG A 411 -9.00 -16.34 -28.16
C ARG A 411 -10.03 -15.85 -27.16
N PHE A 412 -11.01 -15.08 -27.65
CA PHE A 412 -12.06 -14.49 -26.84
C PHE A 412 -13.43 -14.70 -27.48
N GLU A 413 -14.46 -14.80 -26.65
CA GLU A 413 -15.85 -14.91 -27.08
C GLU A 413 -16.70 -13.81 -26.43
N ARG A 414 -17.59 -13.18 -27.21
CA ARG A 414 -18.50 -12.17 -26.67
C ARG A 414 -19.68 -12.88 -26.01
N ARG A 415 -19.99 -12.50 -24.77
CA ARG A 415 -21.11 -13.09 -24.02
C ARG A 415 -22.33 -12.18 -24.09
N THR A 416 -23.40 -12.69 -24.69
CA THR A 416 -24.74 -12.07 -24.64
C THR A 416 -25.26 -12.02 -23.20
N VAL A 417 -26.33 -11.27 -22.95
CA VAL A 417 -26.95 -11.20 -21.61
C VAL A 417 -27.38 -12.59 -21.12
N SER A 418 -27.93 -13.42 -22.01
CA SER A 418 -28.31 -14.80 -21.68
C SER A 418 -27.09 -15.65 -21.30
N ALA A 419 -26.00 -15.59 -22.08
CA ALA A 419 -24.77 -16.32 -21.77
C ALA A 419 -24.12 -15.83 -20.47
N GLN A 420 -24.29 -14.56 -20.09
CA GLN A 420 -23.83 -14.03 -18.81
C GLN A 420 -24.63 -14.61 -17.63
N LYS A 421 -25.96 -14.69 -17.77
CA LYS A 421 -26.84 -15.31 -16.77
C LYS A 421 -26.52 -16.79 -16.59
N GLU A 422 -26.31 -17.52 -17.68
CA GLU A 422 -25.93 -18.94 -17.68
C GLU A 422 -24.57 -19.19 -17.01
N GLY A 423 -23.55 -18.36 -17.25
CA GLY A 423 -22.27 -18.58 -16.57
C GLY A 423 -22.21 -18.06 -15.12
N GLY A 424 -23.33 -17.61 -14.55
CA GLY A 424 -23.48 -17.29 -13.14
C GLY A 424 -24.07 -18.47 -12.35
N VAL A 425 -24.49 -18.22 -11.10
CA VAL A 425 -25.31 -19.21 -10.37
C VAL A 425 -26.75 -19.06 -10.86
N HIS A 426 -27.38 -20.14 -11.32
CA HIS A 426 -28.77 -20.16 -11.77
C HIS A 426 -29.48 -21.47 -11.38
N ASP A 427 -30.81 -21.49 -11.48
CA ASP A 427 -31.68 -22.66 -11.23
C ASP A 427 -31.59 -23.30 -9.82
N LEU A 428 -31.40 -22.48 -8.79
CA LEU A 428 -31.42 -22.88 -7.37
C LEU A 428 -32.45 -22.07 -6.58
N PHE A 429 -33.11 -22.69 -5.60
CA PHE A 429 -34.01 -21.99 -4.67
C PHE A 429 -33.23 -21.09 -3.69
N THR A 430 -32.11 -21.59 -3.16
CA THR A 430 -31.19 -20.87 -2.26
C THR A 430 -29.76 -21.35 -2.47
N TYR A 431 -28.77 -20.48 -2.29
CA TYR A 431 -27.35 -20.85 -2.31
C TYR A 431 -26.57 -19.99 -1.31
N SER A 432 -25.45 -20.53 -0.81
CA SER A 432 -24.46 -19.80 -0.04
C SER A 432 -23.18 -19.66 -0.85
N LYS A 433 -22.60 -18.45 -0.87
CA LYS A 433 -21.38 -18.16 -1.64
C LYS A 433 -20.22 -17.96 -0.68
N GLN A 434 -19.52 -19.04 -0.35
CA GLN A 434 -18.29 -19.01 0.43
C GLN A 434 -17.09 -19.20 -0.51
N LEU A 435 -16.33 -18.13 -0.75
CA LEU A 435 -15.27 -18.12 -1.76
C LEU A 435 -13.90 -18.52 -1.20
N TYR A 436 -13.66 -18.30 0.09
CA TYR A 436 -12.43 -18.65 0.81
C TYR A 436 -12.74 -18.90 2.28
N ALA A 437 -11.79 -19.54 2.98
CA ALA A 437 -11.92 -19.99 4.38
C ALA A 437 -11.22 -19.06 5.39
#